data_AF-A0A1G4KFE2-F1
#
_entry.id   AF-A0A1G4KFE2-F1
#
_cell.length_a   1.000
_cell.length_b   1.000
_cell.length_c   1.000
_cell.angle_alpha   90.00
_cell.angle_beta   90.00
_cell.angle_gamma   90.00
#
_symmetry.space_group_name_H-M   'P 1'
#
loop_
_entity.id
_entity.type
_entity.pdbx_description
1 polymer ?
#
loop_
_entity_poly.entity_id
_entity_poly.type
_entity_poly.pdbx_seq_one_letter_code
_entity_poly.pdbx_strand_id
1 'polypeptide(L)' 'MVKPNPYLLGRYLDPLFAICVGTVSYFSYERKAGREEGHSLKQLLSKRFERIRAGKQSGHI' A
#
# COMPACT_ATOMS: atom_id res chain seq x y z
N MET A 1 18.08 20.06 -29.05
CA MET A 1 18.71 19.27 -27.97
C MET A 1 17.66 19.03 -26.89
N VAL A 2 17.11 17.82 -26.82
CA VAL A 2 16.20 17.43 -25.72
C VAL A 2 17.05 17.25 -24.46
N LYS A 3 16.79 18.07 -23.43
CA LYS A 3 17.44 17.91 -22.12
C LYS A 3 17.05 16.53 -21.57
N PRO A 4 18.00 15.67 -21.18
CA PRO A 4 17.66 14.44 -20.48
C PRO A 4 17.06 14.85 -19.14
N ASN A 5 15.74 14.70 -18.98
CA ASN A 5 15.09 14.86 -17.68
C ASN A 5 15.13 13.50 -17.01
N PRO A 6 16.14 13.19 -16.18
CA PRO A 6 16.41 11.81 -15.77
C PRO A 6 15.34 11.31 -14.80
N TYR A 7 14.53 12.22 -14.24
CA TYR A 7 13.48 11.95 -13.30
C TYR A 7 12.33 12.95 -13.52
N LEU A 8 11.10 12.48 -13.76
CA LEU A 8 9.95 13.37 -13.97
C LEU A 8 9.57 14.15 -12.70
N LEU A 9 9.72 13.51 -11.53
CA LEU A 9 9.39 14.06 -10.22
C LEU A 9 10.55 13.99 -9.21
N GLY A 10 11.65 13.29 -9.55
CA GLY A 10 12.84 13.11 -8.71
C GLY A 10 13.16 11.62 -8.49
N ARG A 11 14.46 11.29 -8.35
CA ARG A 11 14.98 9.91 -8.28
C ARG A 11 14.30 9.02 -7.22
N TYR A 12 13.84 9.61 -6.13
CA TYR A 12 13.16 8.91 -5.04
C TYR A 12 11.64 9.13 -5.04
N LEU A 13 11.16 10.19 -5.69
CA LEU A 13 9.73 10.50 -5.74
C LEU A 13 9.00 9.58 -6.73
N ASP A 14 9.65 9.24 -7.85
CA ASP A 14 9.14 8.32 -8.87
C ASP A 14 8.75 6.94 -8.31
N PRO A 15 9.63 6.21 -7.60
CA PRO A 15 9.28 4.91 -7.04
C PRO A 15 8.22 5.02 -5.92
N LEU A 16 8.24 6.10 -5.13
CA LEU A 16 7.22 6.33 -4.11
C LEU A 16 5.84 6.54 -4.75
N PHE A 17 5.78 7.35 -5.82
CA PHE A 17 4.57 7.53 -6.62
C PHE A 17 4.10 6.23 -7.27
N ALA A 18 5.02 5.44 -7.85
CA ALA A 18 4.68 4.15 -8.45
C ALA A 18 4.02 3.20 -7.43
N ILE A 19 4.57 3.13 -6.21
CA ILE A 19 4.01 2.33 -5.12
C ILE A 19 2.64 2.86 -4.70
N CYS A 20 2.50 4.18 -4.52
CA CYS A 20 1.24 4.80 -4.14
C CYS A 20 0.14 4.57 -5.20
N VAL A 21 0.44 4.85 -6.47
CA VAL A 21 -0.51 4.67 -7.58
C VAL A 21 -0.87 3.20 -7.75
N GLY A 22 0.09 2.28 -7.65
CA GLY A 22 -0.17 0.84 -7.69
C GLY A 22 -1.10 0.40 -6.56
N THR A 23 -0.86 0.87 -5.33
CA THR A 23 -1.69 0.56 -4.16
C THR A 23 -3.11 1.10 -4.32
N VAL A 24 -3.26 2.35 -4.75
CA VAL A 24 -4.57 2.98 -4.98
C VAL A 24 -5.32 2.29 -6.12
N SER A 25 -4.63 1.93 -7.20
CA SER A 25 -5.21 1.21 -8.33
C SER A 25 -5.74 -0.17 -7.92
N TYR A 26 -4.96 -0.91 -7.12
CA TYR A 26 -5.37 -2.19 -6.58
C TYR A 26 -6.59 -2.05 -5.65
N PHE A 27 -6.59 -1.04 -4.78
CA PHE A 27 -7.73 -0.77 -3.90
C PHE A 27 -8.99 -0.38 -4.69
N SER A 28 -8.84 0.43 -5.74
CA SER A 28 -9.92 0.81 -6.66
C SER A 28 -10.47 -0.40 -7.42
N TYR A 29 -9.58 -1.31 -7.86
CA TYR A 29 -9.95 -2.57 -8.48
C TYR A 29 -10.75 -3.46 -7.53
N GLU A 30 -10.29 -3.66 -6.29
CA GLU A 30 -11.05 -4.42 -5.28
C GLU A 30 -12.44 -3.84 -5.02
N ARG A 31 -12.58 -2.51 -5.02
CA ARG A 31 -13.89 -1.83 -4.86
C ARG A 31 -14.82 -2.05 -6.04
N LYS A 32 -14.29 -2.15 -7.27
CA LYS A 32 -15.10 -2.37 -8.49
C LYS A 32 -15.40 -3.84 -8.77
N ALA A 33 -14.50 -4.74 -8.40
CA ALA A 33 -14.61 -6.17 -8.69
C ALA A 33 -15.64 -6.90 -7.81
N GLY A 34 -16.22 -6.24 -6.80
CA GLY A 34 -17.32 -6.82 -6.01
C GLY A 34 -16.91 -8.07 -5.22
N ARG A 35 -15.71 -8.05 -4.64
CA ARG A 35 -15.18 -9.19 -3.87
C ARG A 35 -16.00 -9.38 -2.59
N GLU A 36 -16.42 -10.60 -2.29
CA GLU A 36 -17.26 -10.94 -1.12
C GLU A 36 -16.71 -10.36 0.19
N GLU A 37 -17.63 -9.86 1.03
CA GLU A 37 -17.31 -9.25 2.32
C GLU A 37 -16.69 -10.30 3.26
N GLY A 38 -15.40 -10.18 3.55
CA GLY A 38 -14.66 -11.18 4.35
C GLY A 38 -13.23 -11.43 3.87
N HIS A 39 -12.98 -11.20 2.57
CA HIS A 39 -11.67 -11.40 1.95
C HIS A 39 -11.03 -10.12 1.45
N SER A 40 -11.57 -8.94 1.80
CA SER A 40 -10.98 -7.66 1.36
C SER A 40 -9.61 -7.43 2.02
N LEU A 41 -8.65 -6.90 1.24
CA LEU A 41 -7.32 -6.55 1.72
C LEU A 41 -7.36 -5.66 2.97
N LYS A 42 -8.39 -4.80 3.12
CA LYS A 42 -8.59 -3.96 4.31
C LYS A 42 -8.75 -4.78 5.59
N GLN A 43 -9.51 -5.87 5.56
CA GLN A 43 -9.69 -6.75 6.71
C GLN A 43 -8.43 -7.58 7.00
N LEU A 44 -7.71 -8.00 5.96
CA LEU A 44 -6.43 -8.69 6.14
C LEU A 44 -5.36 -7.76 6.73
N LEU A 45 -5.32 -6.52 6.29
CA LEU A 45 -4.46 -5.47 6.82
C LEU A 45 -4.82 -5.12 8.26
N SER A 46 -6.11 -4.95 8.58
CA SER A 46 -6.52 -4.69 9.97
C SER A 46 -6.13 -5.84 10.90
N LYS A 47 -6.40 -7.09 10.51
CA LYS A 47 -5.97 -8.28 11.26
C LYS A 47 -4.44 -8.36 11.42
N ARG A 48 -3.69 -7.98 10.38
CA ARG A 48 -2.21 -7.98 10.43
C ARG A 48 -1.70 -6.88 11.35
N PHE A 49 -2.27 -5.68 11.28
CA PHE A 49 -1.89 -4.55 12.12
C PHE A 49 -2.23 -4.78 13.59
N GLU A 50 -3.39 -5.38 13.86
CA GLU A 50 -3.78 -5.85 15.20
C GLU A 50 -2.80 -6.89 15.74
N ARG A 51 -2.38 -7.89 14.94
CA ARG A 51 -1.35 -8.85 15.37
C ARG A 51 -0.01 -8.18 15.67
N ILE A 52 0.42 -7.23 14.85
CA ILE A 52 1.68 -6.49 15.10
C ILE A 52 1.56 -5.67 16.39
N ARG A 53 0.42 -5.03 16.62
CA ARG A 53 0.14 -4.27 17.85
C ARG A 53 0.09 -5.18 19.08
N ALA A 54 -0.57 -6.34 18.98
CA ALA A 54 -0.67 -7.32 20.06
C ALA A 54 0.69 -7.95 20.39
N GLY A 55 1.49 -8.31 19.39
CA GLY A 55 2.85 -8.80 19.60
C GLY A 55 3.78 -7.77 20.26
N LYS A 56 3.51 -6.47 20.05
CA LYS A 56 4.24 -5.38 20.71
C LYS A 56 3.88 -5.23 22.20
N GLN A 57 2.73 -5.75 22.66
CA GLN A 57 2.34 -5.74 24.08
C GLN A 57 2.98 -6.89 24.89
N SER A 58 3.37 -7.99 24.24
CA SER A 58 3.99 -9.14 24.91
C SER A 58 5.51 -9.01 25.13
N GLY A 59 6.14 -7.94 24.63
CA GLY A 59 7.58 -7.68 24.79
C GLY A 59 7.94 -6.74 25.94
N HIS A 60 7.01 -6.49 26.87
CA HIS A 60 7.23 -5.65 28.05
C HIS A 60 6.90 -6.44 29.32
N ILE A 61 7.68 -7.50 29.57
CA ILE A 61 7.80 -8.15 30.88
C ILE A 61 9.29 -8.26 31.18
#